data_AF-A0A8C2KZK3-F1
#
_entry.id   AF-A0A8C2KZK3-F1
#
_cell.length_a   1.000
_cell.length_b   1.000
_cell.length_c   1.000
_cell.angle_alpha   90.00
_cell.angle_beta   90.00
_cell.angle_gamma   90.00
#
_symmetry.space_group_name_H-M   'P 1'
#
loop_
_entity.id
_entity.type
_entity.pdbx_description
1 polymer ?
#
loop_
_entity_poly.entity_id
_entity_poly.type
_entity_poly.pdbx_seq_one_letter_code
_entity_poly.pdbx_strand_id
1 'polypeptide(L)'
;MEALVERLEQAVVRLEAVAIKLQNCPGGESESMEAFDHLLSGPVSEYLRTSTAIGGDVAKHVSVSGCEYQCQCRFYRETGILTEDEPLSDQIQEVQNFREKKRGSSLFNHLSAVSESIPALGWVAVCQKPGPYVKEMNDAAIFYTNRVLKDYKDTDPSHVEWVNSYLSIWTELQTYIKEHHTTGLIWSKTGPVAPLSLFGAPSDVTCPPPPPPPGPPPVFLDNNPKSDDTAAQHSALFAQLNQGEAITKGLKHVSDKQKTHKNPNLRSQGGRTHQASPAKSQNPSSSACAPAKKHSPVLELEGKKWRVEHQEQSHDLVIEETELRQVVYVFSCSNSTLQIKGKGNSIIMDNCKKLGLVFDSVVGIVEIINSRDIQLQVMGKVPTISINKTEGCHVYLSKDSLDCEIVSAKSSEMNVLVPEGEDDYREFPIPEQFKTVWDGSSLVTEPTKIAG
;
A
#
# COMPACT_ATOMS: atom_id res chain seq x y z
N MET A 1 -58.35 -5.69 20.48
CA MET A 1 -57.09 -6.40 20.21
C MET A 1 -57.13 -6.98 18.79
N GLU A 2 -58.21 -7.66 18.40
CA GLU A 2 -58.44 -8.16 17.03
C GLU A 2 -58.28 -7.11 15.92
N ALA A 3 -58.90 -5.93 16.04
CA ALA A 3 -58.77 -4.86 15.04
C ALA A 3 -57.34 -4.32 14.86
N LEU A 4 -56.46 -4.54 15.84
CA LEU A 4 -55.05 -4.13 15.78
C LEU A 4 -54.20 -5.20 15.11
N VAL A 5 -54.55 -6.48 15.33
CA VAL A 5 -53.95 -7.64 14.66
C VAL A 5 -54.30 -7.64 13.17
N GLU A 6 -55.56 -7.37 12.82
CA GLU A 6 -56.01 -7.33 11.43
C GLU A 6 -55.34 -6.19 10.64
N ARG A 7 -55.09 -5.04 11.29
CA ARG A 7 -54.30 -3.94 10.70
C ARG A 7 -52.83 -4.30 10.52
N LEU A 8 -52.26 -5.11 11.41
CA LEU A 8 -50.88 -5.57 11.28
C LEU A 8 -50.76 -6.58 10.13
N GLU A 9 -51.70 -7.53 10.03
CA GLU A 9 -51.74 -8.51 8.94
C GLU A 9 -51.88 -7.83 7.58
N GLN A 10 -52.75 -6.82 7.45
CA GLN A 10 -52.87 -6.04 6.22
C GLN A 10 -51.61 -5.22 5.90
N ALA A 11 -50.86 -4.77 6.90
CA ALA A 11 -49.59 -4.08 6.68
C ALA A 11 -48.50 -5.04 6.20
N VAL A 12 -48.44 -6.26 6.77
CA VAL A 12 -47.51 -7.32 6.37
C VAL A 12 -47.77 -7.76 4.93
N VAL A 13 -49.03 -8.02 4.56
CA VAL A 13 -49.40 -8.40 3.19
C VAL A 13 -49.02 -7.31 2.17
N ARG A 14 -49.14 -6.04 2.53
CA ARG A 14 -48.72 -4.92 1.67
C ARG A 14 -47.20 -4.83 1.54
N LEU A 15 -46.47 -5.09 2.62
CA LEU A 15 -45.00 -5.14 2.62
C LEU A 15 -44.47 -6.31 1.78
N GLU A 16 -45.09 -7.48 1.88
CA GLU A 16 -44.74 -8.66 1.07
C GLU A 16 -45.03 -8.43 -0.42
N ALA A 17 -46.16 -7.79 -0.77
CA ALA A 17 -46.46 -7.43 -2.15
C ALA A 17 -45.47 -6.39 -2.74
N VAL A 18 -44.96 -5.48 -1.90
CA VAL A 18 -43.91 -4.51 -2.30
C VAL A 18 -42.56 -5.21 -2.44
N ALA A 19 -42.23 -6.17 -1.57
CA ALA A 19 -41.01 -6.98 -1.67
C ALA A 19 -40.99 -7.82 -2.96
N ILE A 20 -42.11 -8.46 -3.32
CA ILE A 20 -42.24 -9.23 -4.56
C ILE A 20 -42.12 -8.32 -5.80
N LYS A 21 -42.66 -7.09 -5.73
CA LYS A 21 -42.48 -6.09 -6.81
C LYS A 21 -41.05 -5.60 -6.94
N LEU A 22 -40.33 -5.43 -5.84
CA LEU A 22 -38.90 -5.07 -5.84
C LEU A 22 -38.01 -6.22 -6.36
N GLN A 23 -38.42 -7.46 -6.14
CA GLN A 23 -37.71 -8.66 -6.59
C GLN A 23 -37.93 -8.97 -8.08
N ASN A 24 -39.04 -8.52 -8.67
CA ASN A 24 -39.39 -8.73 -10.08
C ASN A 24 -39.18 -7.49 -10.97
N CYS A 25 -38.56 -6.42 -10.47
CA CYS A 25 -38.03 -5.38 -11.34
C CYS A 25 -36.79 -5.96 -12.05
N PRO A 26 -36.71 -5.95 -13.40
CA PRO A 26 -35.45 -6.21 -14.08
C PRO A 26 -34.51 -5.08 -13.64
N GLY A 27 -33.62 -5.39 -12.70
CA GLY A 27 -32.61 -4.45 -12.26
C GLY A 27 -31.80 -4.06 -13.48
N GLY A 28 -31.78 -2.77 -13.81
CA GLY A 28 -30.88 -2.27 -14.83
C GLY A 28 -29.48 -2.74 -14.51
N GLU A 29 -28.82 -3.35 -15.50
CA GLU A 29 -27.41 -3.72 -15.43
C GLU A 29 -26.65 -2.51 -14.85
N SER A 30 -25.95 -2.74 -13.74
CA SER A 30 -25.23 -1.65 -13.08
C SER A 30 -24.11 -1.20 -14.01
N GLU A 31 -23.90 0.10 -14.16
CA GLU A 31 -22.78 0.73 -14.88
C GLU A 31 -21.41 0.12 -14.49
N SER A 32 -21.30 -0.41 -13.26
CA SER A 32 -20.13 -1.16 -12.77
C SER A 32 -19.96 -2.58 -13.34
N MET A 33 -21.03 -3.23 -13.78
CA MET A 33 -20.95 -4.53 -14.47
C MET A 33 -20.55 -4.34 -15.93
N GLU A 34 -21.10 -3.33 -16.61
CA GLU A 34 -20.72 -2.99 -17.99
C GLU A 34 -19.24 -2.60 -18.11
N ALA A 35 -18.73 -1.79 -17.17
CA ALA A 35 -17.32 -1.42 -17.12
C ALA A 35 -16.39 -2.62 -16.89
N PHE A 36 -16.84 -3.60 -16.10
CA PHE A 36 -16.09 -4.84 -15.87
C PHE A 36 -16.16 -5.77 -17.10
N ASP A 37 -17.31 -5.88 -17.76
CA ASP A 37 -17.44 -6.64 -19.01
C ASP A 37 -16.56 -6.07 -20.13
N HIS A 38 -16.35 -4.75 -20.15
CA HIS A 38 -15.39 -4.10 -21.06
C HIS A 38 -13.94 -4.52 -20.77
N LEU A 39 -13.56 -4.70 -19.49
CA LEU A 39 -12.25 -5.22 -19.09
C LEU A 39 -12.06 -6.66 -19.57
N LEU A 40 -13.08 -7.52 -19.44
CA LEU A 40 -13.01 -8.93 -19.84
C LEU A 40 -12.99 -9.09 -21.37
N SER A 41 -13.79 -8.30 -22.08
CA SER A 41 -13.91 -8.37 -23.55
C SER A 41 -12.78 -7.68 -24.31
N GLY A 42 -12.07 -6.72 -23.68
CA GLY A 42 -10.96 -5.98 -24.28
C GLY A 42 -9.57 -6.56 -23.93
N PRO A 43 -8.87 -5.99 -22.92
CA PRO A 43 -7.49 -6.35 -22.57
C PRO A 43 -7.22 -7.84 -22.43
N VAL A 44 -8.20 -8.58 -21.92
CA VAL A 44 -8.00 -9.98 -21.58
C VAL A 44 -8.19 -10.88 -22.78
N SER A 45 -9.21 -10.62 -23.60
CA SER A 45 -9.36 -11.26 -24.90
C SER A 45 -8.07 -11.12 -25.73
N GLU A 46 -7.47 -9.93 -25.70
CA GLU A 46 -6.21 -9.66 -26.38
C GLU A 46 -5.02 -10.43 -25.78
N TYR A 47 -4.92 -10.50 -24.45
CA TYR A 47 -3.94 -11.34 -23.76
C TYR A 47 -4.09 -12.83 -24.07
N LEU A 48 -5.32 -13.35 -24.13
CA LEU A 48 -5.58 -14.75 -24.50
C LEU A 48 -5.13 -15.03 -25.93
N ARG A 49 -5.41 -14.09 -26.85
CA ARG A 49 -4.99 -14.16 -28.26
C ARG A 49 -3.46 -14.18 -28.39
N THR A 50 -2.77 -13.23 -27.75
CA THR A 50 -1.29 -13.12 -27.81
C THR A 50 -0.62 -14.31 -27.12
N SER A 51 -1.18 -14.81 -26.02
CA SER A 51 -0.67 -16.00 -25.31
C SER A 51 -0.79 -17.27 -26.14
N THR A 52 -1.90 -17.41 -26.88
CA THR A 52 -2.09 -18.53 -27.81
C THR A 52 -1.15 -18.42 -29.01
N ALA A 53 -0.89 -17.21 -29.49
CA ALA A 53 0.06 -16.95 -30.59
C ALA A 53 1.52 -17.31 -30.21
N ILE A 54 1.94 -17.02 -28.97
CA ILE A 54 3.26 -17.44 -28.45
C ILE A 54 3.33 -18.97 -28.28
N GLY A 55 2.23 -19.60 -27.85
CA GLY A 55 2.16 -21.06 -27.71
C GLY A 55 2.94 -21.60 -26.51
N GLY A 56 3.30 -22.89 -26.58
CA GLY A 56 4.17 -23.54 -25.59
C GLY A 56 3.60 -23.55 -24.16
N ASP A 57 4.47 -23.26 -23.19
CA ASP A 57 4.06 -23.19 -21.77
C ASP A 57 3.21 -21.94 -21.47
N VAL A 58 3.30 -20.87 -22.27
CA VAL A 58 2.51 -19.63 -22.09
C VAL A 58 1.05 -19.87 -22.46
N ALA A 59 0.78 -20.49 -23.61
CA ALA A 59 -0.58 -20.89 -23.97
C ALA A 59 -1.16 -21.91 -22.96
N LYS A 60 -0.32 -22.80 -22.42
CA LYS A 60 -0.75 -23.77 -21.39
C LYS A 60 -1.07 -23.09 -20.06
N HIS A 61 -0.25 -22.12 -19.65
CA HIS A 61 -0.49 -21.34 -18.43
C HIS A 61 -1.82 -20.60 -18.52
N VAL A 62 -2.12 -20.03 -19.70
CA VAL A 62 -3.40 -19.41 -19.99
C VAL A 62 -4.55 -20.40 -20.13
N SER A 63 -4.32 -21.64 -20.58
CA SER A 63 -5.36 -22.67 -20.62
C SER A 63 -5.70 -23.25 -19.25
N VAL A 64 -4.72 -23.29 -18.33
CA VAL A 64 -4.93 -23.61 -16.91
C VAL A 64 -5.70 -22.45 -16.26
N SER A 65 -5.31 -21.20 -16.55
CA SER A 65 -6.08 -19.98 -16.24
C SER A 65 -7.33 -19.77 -17.11
N GLY A 66 -7.64 -20.69 -18.03
CA GLY A 66 -8.75 -20.57 -18.99
C GLY A 66 -10.09 -20.88 -18.33
N CYS A 67 -10.05 -21.61 -17.21
CA CYS A 67 -11.16 -21.72 -16.27
C CYS A 67 -11.35 -20.44 -15.45
N GLU A 68 -10.29 -19.64 -15.24
CA GLU A 68 -10.26 -18.44 -14.40
C GLU A 68 -11.10 -17.29 -14.99
N TYR A 69 -11.21 -17.21 -16.32
CA TYR A 69 -12.11 -16.26 -16.99
C TYR A 69 -13.58 -16.66 -17.00
N GLN A 70 -13.87 -17.96 -17.09
CA GLN A 70 -15.25 -18.46 -16.96
C GLN A 70 -15.71 -18.48 -15.50
N CYS A 71 -14.81 -18.69 -14.54
CA CYS A 71 -15.10 -18.64 -13.10
C CYS A 71 -15.34 -17.21 -12.62
N GLN A 72 -14.61 -16.21 -13.14
CA GLN A 72 -14.92 -14.80 -12.88
C GLN A 72 -16.32 -14.43 -13.42
N CYS A 73 -16.66 -14.84 -14.64
CA CYS A 73 -18.00 -14.64 -15.22
C CYS A 73 -19.12 -15.38 -14.47
N ARG A 74 -18.81 -16.49 -13.78
CA ARG A 74 -19.75 -17.24 -12.94
C ARG A 74 -19.94 -16.58 -11.57
N PHE A 75 -18.88 -16.00 -11.01
CA PHE A 75 -18.89 -15.24 -9.74
C PHE A 75 -19.82 -14.00 -9.77
N TYR A 76 -19.90 -13.32 -10.93
CA TYR A 76 -20.71 -12.11 -11.09
C TYR A 76 -22.14 -12.35 -11.58
N ARG A 77 -22.46 -13.53 -12.15
CA ARG A 77 -23.75 -13.77 -12.82
C ARG A 77 -24.89 -14.20 -11.90
N GLU A 78 -24.60 -14.77 -10.73
CA GLU A 78 -25.61 -15.20 -9.74
C GLU A 78 -25.45 -14.46 -8.40
N THR A 79 -26.12 -13.32 -8.25
CA THR A 79 -26.87 -12.94 -7.03
C THR A 79 -26.29 -13.09 -5.61
N GLY A 80 -24.99 -13.20 -5.41
CA GLY A 80 -24.39 -13.03 -4.09
C GLY A 80 -23.96 -14.33 -3.41
N ILE A 81 -22.63 -14.44 -3.27
CA ILE A 81 -21.85 -15.50 -2.62
C ILE A 81 -21.78 -16.74 -3.51
N LEU A 82 -20.70 -16.85 -4.29
CA LEU A 82 -20.13 -18.12 -4.78
C LEU A 82 -21.07 -19.33 -4.76
N THR A 83 -21.74 -19.61 -5.88
CA THR A 83 -22.38 -20.89 -6.14
C THR A 83 -21.54 -21.68 -7.15
N GLU A 84 -20.67 -22.51 -6.58
CA GLU A 84 -20.05 -23.68 -7.21
C GLU A 84 -19.03 -23.40 -8.33
N ASP A 85 -17.78 -23.14 -7.91
CA ASP A 85 -16.49 -23.57 -8.48
C ASP A 85 -15.42 -23.30 -7.38
N GLU A 86 -14.26 -23.99 -7.40
CA GLU A 86 -13.21 -23.92 -6.36
C GLU A 86 -12.88 -22.48 -5.88
N PRO A 87 -12.52 -22.28 -4.61
CA PRO A 87 -12.26 -20.93 -4.09
C PRO A 87 -11.15 -20.26 -4.91
N LEU A 88 -11.32 -18.97 -5.23
CA LEU A 88 -10.37 -18.15 -6.02
C LEU A 88 -8.91 -18.29 -5.54
N SER A 89 -8.70 -18.54 -4.25
CA SER A 89 -7.39 -18.80 -3.67
C SER A 89 -6.70 -20.06 -4.23
N ASP A 90 -7.45 -21.12 -4.50
CA ASP A 90 -6.91 -22.38 -5.03
C ASP A 90 -6.51 -22.21 -6.51
N GLN A 91 -7.27 -21.41 -7.27
CA GLN A 91 -6.95 -21.06 -8.66
C GLN A 91 -5.67 -20.22 -8.74
N ILE A 92 -5.55 -19.19 -7.91
CA ILE A 92 -4.31 -18.39 -7.77
C ILE A 92 -3.12 -19.30 -7.44
N GLN A 93 -3.30 -20.25 -6.53
CA GLN A 93 -2.24 -21.18 -6.12
C GLN A 93 -1.87 -22.15 -7.25
N GLU A 94 -2.83 -22.59 -8.07
CA GLU A 94 -2.58 -23.44 -9.22
C GLU A 94 -1.70 -22.74 -10.27
N VAL A 95 -2.00 -21.47 -10.58
CA VAL A 95 -1.22 -20.64 -11.49
C VAL A 95 0.22 -20.47 -11.00
N GLN A 96 0.40 -20.28 -9.70
CA GLN A 96 1.73 -20.21 -9.07
C GLN A 96 2.46 -21.55 -9.16
N ASN A 97 1.80 -22.65 -8.81
CA ASN A 97 2.34 -24.00 -8.84
C ASN A 97 2.72 -24.43 -10.27
N PHE A 98 1.99 -24.00 -11.29
CA PHE A 98 2.33 -24.28 -12.69
C PHE A 98 3.71 -23.71 -13.05
N ARG A 99 3.99 -22.46 -12.66
CA ARG A 99 5.29 -21.82 -12.84
C ARG A 99 6.39 -22.54 -12.06
N GLU A 100 6.11 -22.99 -10.85
CA GLU A 100 7.07 -23.75 -10.03
C GLU A 100 7.47 -25.08 -10.66
N LYS A 101 6.50 -25.82 -11.23
CA LYS A 101 6.73 -27.08 -11.94
C LYS A 101 7.49 -26.89 -13.25
N LYS A 102 7.53 -25.66 -13.78
CA LYS A 102 8.10 -25.29 -15.08
C LYS A 102 9.32 -24.36 -14.97
N ARG A 103 10.11 -24.47 -13.89
CA ARG A 103 11.33 -23.68 -13.68
C ARG A 103 12.39 -23.79 -14.79
N GLY A 104 12.38 -24.85 -15.58
CA GLY A 104 13.26 -25.03 -16.74
C GLY A 104 12.71 -24.50 -18.07
N SER A 105 11.56 -23.82 -18.09
CA SER A 105 10.96 -23.31 -19.32
C SER A 105 11.78 -22.17 -19.93
N SER A 106 11.92 -22.14 -21.25
CA SER A 106 12.50 -20.98 -21.96
C SER A 106 11.63 -19.72 -21.84
N LEU A 107 10.34 -19.90 -21.52
CA LEU A 107 9.37 -18.83 -21.32
C LEU A 107 9.15 -18.51 -19.84
N PHE A 108 10.10 -18.87 -18.97
CA PHE A 108 9.95 -18.72 -17.51
C PHE A 108 9.68 -17.29 -17.04
N ASN A 109 10.21 -16.27 -17.74
CA ASN A 109 9.91 -14.86 -17.43
C ASN A 109 8.43 -14.52 -17.69
N HIS A 110 7.79 -15.14 -18.69
CA HIS A 110 6.35 -14.98 -18.95
C HIS A 110 5.53 -15.62 -17.83
N LEU A 111 5.87 -16.85 -17.47
CA LEU A 111 5.22 -17.57 -16.37
C LEU A 111 5.37 -16.84 -15.04
N SER A 112 6.55 -16.24 -14.79
CA SER A 112 6.83 -15.47 -13.57
C SER A 112 6.10 -14.14 -13.54
N ALA A 113 5.97 -13.44 -14.68
CA ALA A 113 5.14 -12.23 -14.74
C ALA A 113 3.69 -12.54 -14.35
N VAL A 114 3.18 -13.71 -14.73
CA VAL A 114 1.81 -14.13 -14.42
C VAL A 114 1.68 -14.62 -12.97
N SER A 115 2.52 -15.55 -12.51
CA SER A 115 2.41 -16.12 -11.16
C SER A 115 2.60 -15.10 -10.03
N GLU A 116 3.42 -14.08 -10.25
CA GLU A 116 3.76 -13.09 -9.23
C GLU A 116 2.75 -11.94 -9.17
N SER A 117 1.92 -11.75 -10.21
CA SER A 117 0.89 -10.70 -10.24
C SER A 117 -0.55 -11.21 -10.17
N ILE A 118 -0.79 -12.51 -10.41
CA ILE A 118 -2.13 -13.12 -10.30
C ILE A 118 -2.81 -12.90 -8.92
N PRO A 119 -2.11 -12.75 -7.78
CA PRO A 119 -2.77 -12.40 -6.51
C PRO A 119 -3.54 -11.07 -6.56
N ALA A 120 -3.32 -10.21 -7.56
CA ALA A 120 -4.12 -9.02 -7.81
C ALA A 120 -5.63 -9.31 -7.90
N LEU A 121 -6.03 -10.51 -8.35
CA LEU A 121 -7.44 -10.92 -8.38
C LEU A 121 -8.07 -10.96 -6.98
N GLY A 122 -7.26 -11.13 -5.93
CA GLY A 122 -7.68 -11.06 -4.54
C GLY A 122 -8.02 -9.65 -4.03
N TRP A 123 -8.00 -8.61 -4.86
CA TRP A 123 -8.31 -7.23 -4.47
C TRP A 123 -9.70 -7.09 -3.82
N VAL A 124 -10.64 -7.99 -4.14
CA VAL A 124 -11.99 -8.04 -3.56
C VAL A 124 -11.98 -8.26 -2.04
N ALA A 125 -10.92 -8.86 -1.49
CA ALA A 125 -10.71 -9.06 -0.06
C ALA A 125 -9.92 -7.91 0.59
N VAL A 126 -9.45 -6.93 -0.19
CA VAL A 126 -8.65 -5.80 0.30
C VAL A 126 -9.56 -4.62 0.67
N CYS A 127 -9.69 -4.40 1.97
CA CYS A 127 -10.36 -3.22 2.50
C CYS A 127 -9.49 -1.96 2.36
N GLN A 128 -10.12 -0.81 2.14
CA GLN A 128 -9.55 0.54 2.14
C GLN A 128 -8.61 0.92 0.97
N LYS A 129 -7.74 0.02 0.49
CA LYS A 129 -6.75 0.35 -0.55
C LYS A 129 -6.60 -0.72 -1.67
N PRO A 130 -7.70 -1.15 -2.33
CA PRO A 130 -7.62 -2.14 -3.40
C PRO A 130 -6.83 -1.67 -4.65
N GLY A 131 -6.93 -0.39 -5.01
CA GLY A 131 -6.18 0.18 -6.16
C GLY A 131 -4.66 0.11 -5.98
N PRO A 132 -4.10 0.64 -4.87
CA PRO A 132 -2.69 0.48 -4.54
C PRO A 132 -2.22 -0.99 -4.48
N TYR A 133 -3.06 -1.90 -3.96
CA TYR A 133 -2.75 -3.33 -3.95
C TYR A 133 -2.56 -3.90 -5.36
N VAL A 134 -3.50 -3.66 -6.28
CA VAL A 134 -3.37 -4.11 -7.68
C VAL A 134 -2.16 -3.48 -8.35
N LYS A 135 -1.82 -2.23 -8.01
CA LYS A 135 -0.62 -1.58 -8.52
C LYS A 135 0.66 -2.30 -8.11
N GLU A 136 0.80 -2.67 -6.83
CA GLU A 136 1.98 -3.40 -6.35
C GLU A 136 2.15 -4.75 -7.07
N MET A 137 1.04 -5.45 -7.33
CA MET A 137 1.05 -6.69 -8.11
C MET A 137 1.43 -6.43 -9.57
N ASN A 138 0.97 -5.33 -10.18
CA ASN A 138 1.38 -4.94 -11.52
C ASN A 138 2.87 -4.58 -11.59
N ASP A 139 3.42 -3.92 -10.57
CA ASP A 139 4.86 -3.62 -10.49
C ASP A 139 5.69 -4.91 -10.44
N ALA A 140 5.18 -5.97 -9.79
CA ALA A 140 5.78 -7.30 -9.83
C ALA A 140 5.74 -7.92 -11.24
N ALA A 141 4.63 -7.79 -11.98
CA ALA A 141 4.57 -8.20 -13.39
C ALA A 141 5.60 -7.45 -14.23
N ILE A 142 5.70 -6.12 -14.09
CA ILE A 142 6.62 -5.25 -14.83
C ILE A 142 8.07 -5.70 -14.67
N PHE A 143 8.47 -6.14 -13.48
CA PHE A 143 9.81 -6.64 -13.24
C PHE A 143 10.20 -7.80 -14.17
N TYR A 144 9.29 -8.75 -14.39
CA TYR A 144 9.53 -9.91 -15.25
C TYR A 144 9.26 -9.60 -16.73
N THR A 145 8.25 -8.79 -17.06
CA THR A 145 7.97 -8.40 -18.44
C THR A 145 9.06 -7.51 -19.02
N ASN A 146 9.76 -6.69 -18.22
CA ASN A 146 10.94 -5.96 -18.68
C ASN A 146 12.06 -6.89 -19.17
N ARG A 147 12.18 -8.09 -18.59
CA ARG A 147 13.13 -9.12 -19.05
C ARG A 147 12.66 -9.74 -20.36
N VAL A 148 11.36 -9.99 -20.51
CA VAL A 148 10.76 -10.40 -21.78
C VAL A 148 11.02 -9.36 -22.88
N LEU A 149 10.78 -8.08 -22.60
CA LEU A 149 11.07 -7.00 -23.55
C LEU A 149 12.56 -6.95 -23.90
N LYS A 150 13.45 -7.12 -22.92
CA LYS A 150 14.89 -7.16 -23.18
C LYS A 150 15.27 -8.27 -24.17
N ASP A 151 14.69 -9.46 -24.01
CA ASP A 151 15.08 -10.64 -24.78
C ASP A 151 14.41 -10.69 -26.17
N TYR A 152 13.19 -10.13 -26.31
CA TYR A 152 12.37 -10.32 -27.50
C TYR A 152 12.04 -9.05 -28.29
N LYS A 153 12.31 -7.83 -27.78
CA LYS A 153 11.92 -6.57 -28.47
C LYS A 153 12.44 -6.42 -29.90
N ASP A 154 13.64 -6.96 -30.18
CA ASP A 154 14.30 -6.87 -31.48
C ASP A 154 14.22 -8.21 -32.26
N THR A 155 13.64 -9.24 -31.64
CA THR A 155 13.63 -10.62 -32.15
C THR A 155 12.24 -11.04 -32.61
N ASP A 156 11.24 -10.92 -31.73
CA ASP A 156 9.87 -11.35 -32.00
C ASP A 156 8.86 -10.36 -31.38
N PRO A 157 8.20 -9.54 -32.22
CA PRO A 157 7.20 -8.57 -31.77
C PRO A 157 6.01 -9.17 -31.01
N SER A 158 5.71 -10.46 -31.21
CA SER A 158 4.57 -11.15 -30.58
C SER A 158 4.69 -11.14 -29.05
N HIS A 159 5.92 -11.22 -28.53
CA HIS A 159 6.19 -11.13 -27.10
C HIS A 159 6.02 -9.72 -26.54
N VAL A 160 6.30 -8.70 -27.36
CA VAL A 160 6.06 -7.29 -26.98
C VAL A 160 4.57 -7.01 -26.91
N GLU A 161 3.80 -7.51 -27.88
CA GLU A 161 2.34 -7.42 -27.90
C GLU A 161 1.72 -8.14 -26.69
N TRP A 162 2.25 -9.32 -26.34
CA TRP A 162 1.86 -10.04 -25.13
C TRP A 162 2.13 -9.24 -23.86
N VAL A 163 3.31 -8.63 -23.70
CA VAL A 163 3.62 -7.79 -22.53
C VAL A 163 2.64 -6.62 -22.41
N ASN A 164 2.37 -5.91 -23.52
CA ASN A 164 1.47 -4.77 -23.51
C ASN A 164 0.03 -5.18 -23.16
N SER A 165 -0.48 -6.25 -23.78
CA SER A 165 -1.82 -6.77 -23.50
C SER A 165 -1.96 -7.24 -22.04
N TYR A 166 -0.96 -7.92 -21.49
CA TYR A 166 -0.98 -8.38 -20.10
C TYR A 166 -0.98 -7.24 -19.08
N LEU A 167 -0.10 -6.25 -19.24
CA LEU A 167 -0.03 -5.09 -18.33
C LEU A 167 -1.27 -4.19 -18.44
N SER A 168 -1.95 -4.20 -19.60
CA SER A 168 -3.20 -3.48 -19.79
C SER A 168 -4.32 -4.01 -18.89
N ILE A 169 -4.36 -5.31 -18.60
CA ILE A 169 -5.36 -5.91 -17.69
C ILE A 169 -5.29 -5.25 -16.32
N TRP A 170 -4.11 -5.15 -15.75
CA TRP A 170 -3.91 -4.59 -14.40
C TRP A 170 -4.09 -3.07 -14.36
N THR A 171 -3.79 -2.38 -15.46
CA THR A 171 -3.99 -0.93 -15.59
C THR A 171 -5.47 -0.60 -15.65
N GLU A 172 -6.23 -1.31 -16.48
CA GLU A 172 -7.68 -1.13 -16.60
C GLU A 172 -8.41 -1.60 -15.32
N LEU A 173 -7.95 -2.67 -14.67
CA LEU A 173 -8.49 -3.08 -13.37
C LEU A 173 -8.30 -2.01 -12.28
N GLN A 174 -7.16 -1.30 -12.28
CA GLN A 174 -6.95 -0.17 -11.37
C GLN A 174 -7.90 1.00 -11.67
N THR A 175 -8.14 1.30 -12.96
CA THR A 175 -9.11 2.31 -13.38
C THR A 175 -10.51 1.93 -12.90
N TYR A 176 -10.94 0.70 -13.14
CA TYR A 176 -12.20 0.15 -12.67
C TYR A 176 -12.38 0.27 -11.15
N ILE A 177 -11.38 -0.17 -10.38
CA ILE A 177 -11.42 -0.08 -8.92
C ILE A 177 -11.49 1.37 -8.46
N LYS A 178 -10.76 2.28 -9.11
CA LYS A 178 -10.76 3.70 -8.76
C LYS A 178 -12.13 4.33 -9.00
N GLU A 179 -12.82 3.95 -10.07
CA GLU A 179 -14.11 4.51 -10.48
C GLU A 179 -15.30 3.92 -9.68
N HIS A 180 -15.27 2.62 -9.37
CA HIS A 180 -16.43 1.93 -8.78
C HIS A 180 -16.20 1.40 -7.35
N HIS A 181 -14.96 1.17 -6.92
CA HIS A 181 -14.63 0.46 -5.68
C HIS A 181 -13.44 1.07 -4.92
N THR A 182 -13.38 2.40 -4.86
CA THR A 182 -12.20 3.16 -4.40
C THR A 182 -11.72 2.76 -3.01
N THR A 183 -12.64 2.40 -2.10
CA THR A 183 -12.37 2.05 -0.70
C THR A 183 -12.59 0.56 -0.38
N GLY A 184 -12.73 -0.28 -1.40
CA GLY A 184 -13.06 -1.71 -1.27
C GLY A 184 -14.29 -2.07 -2.08
N LEU A 185 -14.57 -3.38 -2.19
CA LEU A 185 -15.74 -3.88 -2.90
C LEU A 185 -17.03 -3.31 -2.28
N ILE A 186 -17.84 -2.65 -3.11
CA ILE A 186 -19.11 -2.06 -2.69
C ILE A 186 -20.20 -3.11 -2.89
N TRP A 187 -20.74 -3.61 -1.78
CA TRP A 187 -21.85 -4.55 -1.79
C TRP A 187 -23.19 -3.85 -2.06
N SER A 188 -24.07 -4.51 -2.80
CA SER A 188 -25.43 -4.01 -3.02
C SER A 188 -26.18 -3.90 -1.69
N LYS A 189 -26.83 -2.74 -1.45
CA LYS A 189 -27.67 -2.51 -0.26
C LYS A 189 -29.03 -3.23 -0.31
N THR A 190 -29.35 -3.84 -1.46
CA THR A 190 -30.65 -4.47 -1.77
C THR A 190 -30.51 -5.90 -2.30
N GLY A 191 -29.31 -6.50 -2.25
CA GLY A 191 -29.09 -7.89 -2.63
C GLY A 191 -29.58 -8.90 -1.57
N PRO A 192 -29.75 -10.18 -1.93
CA PRO A 192 -30.05 -11.25 -0.97
C PRO A 192 -29.01 -11.25 0.16
N VAL A 193 -29.48 -11.25 1.41
CA VAL A 193 -28.60 -11.42 2.57
C VAL A 193 -28.06 -12.86 2.55
N ALA A 194 -26.75 -12.99 2.72
CA ALA A 194 -26.05 -14.26 2.87
C ALA A 194 -26.78 -15.21 3.83
N PRO A 195 -26.96 -16.51 3.50
CA PRO A 195 -27.44 -17.47 4.48
C PRO A 195 -26.53 -17.47 5.70
N LEU A 196 -27.12 -17.30 6.89
CA LEU A 196 -26.42 -17.33 8.18
C LEU A 196 -25.66 -18.65 8.42
N SER A 197 -25.91 -19.70 7.63
CA SER A 197 -25.21 -20.98 7.66
C SER A 197 -23.70 -20.91 7.34
N LEU A 198 -23.18 -19.79 6.82
CA LEU A 198 -21.75 -19.58 6.59
C LEU A 198 -20.99 -19.06 7.83
N PHE A 199 -21.69 -18.62 8.87
CA PHE A 199 -21.08 -18.18 10.13
C PHE A 199 -21.10 -19.31 11.16
N GLY A 200 -20.37 -20.38 10.86
CA GLY A 200 -19.87 -21.27 11.91
C GLY A 200 -18.87 -20.50 12.78
N ALA A 201 -18.96 -20.65 14.11
CA ALA A 201 -18.09 -19.99 15.07
C ALA A 201 -16.60 -20.15 14.70
N PRO A 202 -15.76 -19.10 14.82
CA PRO A 202 -14.37 -19.16 14.41
C PRO A 202 -13.61 -20.11 15.34
N SER A 203 -13.11 -21.21 14.78
CA SER A 203 -11.91 -21.87 15.31
C SER A 203 -10.72 -21.25 14.58
N ASP A 204 -9.68 -20.92 15.33
CA ASP A 204 -8.41 -20.36 14.87
C ASP A 204 -7.97 -20.89 13.50
N VAL A 205 -8.14 -20.08 12.45
CA VAL A 205 -7.47 -20.27 11.16
C VAL A 205 -6.76 -18.98 10.80
N THR A 206 -5.45 -19.02 11.01
CA THR A 206 -4.48 -18.01 10.58
C THR A 206 -4.55 -17.79 9.07
N CYS A 207 -4.71 -16.54 8.64
CA CYS A 207 -4.49 -16.14 7.24
C CYS A 207 -3.10 -16.62 6.76
N PRO A 208 -2.96 -17.15 5.53
CA PRO A 208 -1.66 -17.54 5.01
C PRO A 208 -0.74 -16.31 4.88
N PRO A 209 0.55 -16.42 5.28
CA PRO A 209 1.48 -15.31 5.25
C PRO A 209 1.81 -14.90 3.79
N PRO A 210 2.12 -13.61 3.54
CA PRO A 210 2.54 -13.15 2.23
C PRO A 210 3.82 -13.86 1.77
N PRO A 211 3.97 -14.17 0.47
CA PRO A 211 5.13 -14.87 -0.05
C PRO A 211 6.43 -14.06 0.21
N PRO A 212 7.53 -14.74 0.57
CA PRO A 212 8.79 -14.10 0.93
C PRO A 212 9.42 -13.34 -0.25
N PRO A 213 10.17 -12.25 0.01
CA PRO A 213 10.82 -11.46 -1.03
C PRO A 213 11.88 -12.28 -1.81
N PRO A 214 12.10 -11.97 -3.11
CA PRO A 214 13.04 -12.70 -3.95
C PRO A 214 14.47 -12.66 -3.39
N GLY A 215 15.10 -13.83 -3.30
CA GLY A 215 16.53 -13.94 -2.96
C GLY A 215 17.44 -13.32 -4.04
N PRO A 216 18.67 -12.92 -3.67
CA PRO A 216 19.61 -12.35 -4.62
C PRO A 216 20.07 -13.39 -5.66
N PRO A 217 20.24 -13.02 -6.93
CA PRO A 217 20.64 -13.95 -7.99
C PRO A 217 22.12 -14.35 -7.89
N PRO A 218 22.50 -15.52 -8.44
CA PRO A 218 23.90 -15.91 -8.57
C PRO A 218 24.64 -15.03 -9.59
N VAL A 219 25.87 -14.67 -9.26
CA VAL A 219 26.83 -14.03 -10.18
C VAL A 219 27.36 -15.06 -11.18
N PHE A 220 27.18 -14.79 -12.48
CA PHE A 220 27.90 -15.45 -13.55
C PHE A 220 28.84 -14.44 -14.22
N LEU A 221 30.09 -14.87 -14.37
CA LEU A 221 31.21 -14.11 -14.92
C LEU A 221 31.07 -13.94 -16.44
N ASP A 222 31.63 -12.82 -16.89
CA ASP A 222 31.51 -12.16 -18.19
C ASP A 222 32.18 -12.89 -19.37
N ASN A 223 31.75 -12.56 -20.61
CA ASN A 223 32.64 -12.51 -21.79
C ASN A 223 31.99 -11.83 -23.03
N ASN A 224 32.31 -10.53 -23.16
CA ASN A 224 32.70 -9.70 -24.32
C ASN A 224 31.83 -9.58 -25.61
N PRO A 225 31.78 -8.38 -26.25
CA PRO A 225 30.68 -7.94 -27.11
C PRO A 225 30.99 -8.03 -28.62
N LYS A 226 29.93 -7.87 -29.43
CA LYS A 226 30.04 -7.35 -30.80
C LYS A 226 29.16 -6.11 -30.97
N SER A 227 29.75 -5.13 -31.62
CA SER A 227 29.28 -3.78 -31.94
C SER A 227 28.19 -3.78 -33.00
N ASP A 228 27.17 -2.93 -32.82
CA ASP A 228 26.35 -2.46 -33.94
C ASP A 228 25.94 -0.98 -33.78
N ASP A 229 25.86 -0.30 -34.92
CA ASP A 229 26.15 1.13 -35.12
C ASP A 229 24.93 2.07 -34.92
N THR A 230 24.00 1.69 -34.02
CA THR A 230 22.79 2.48 -33.72
C THR A 230 22.77 3.04 -32.29
N ALA A 231 23.79 2.72 -31.48
CA ALA A 231 23.99 3.25 -30.13
C ALA A 231 24.56 4.70 -30.11
N ALA A 232 25.05 5.20 -31.25
CA ALA A 232 25.73 6.48 -31.34
C ALA A 232 24.81 7.70 -31.13
N GLN A 233 23.52 7.61 -31.50
CA GLN A 233 22.60 8.75 -31.40
C GLN A 233 22.06 8.97 -29.98
N HIS A 234 21.83 7.90 -29.20
CA HIS A 234 21.39 8.03 -27.81
C HIS A 234 22.56 8.26 -26.83
N SER A 235 23.76 7.73 -27.11
CA SER A 235 24.96 8.02 -26.32
C SER A 235 25.39 9.50 -26.45
N ALA A 236 25.17 10.12 -27.62
CA ALA A 236 25.36 11.55 -27.80
C ALA A 236 24.40 12.40 -26.94
N LEU A 237 23.15 11.97 -26.78
CA LEU A 237 22.16 12.66 -25.95
C LEU A 237 22.50 12.60 -24.45
N PHE A 238 22.96 11.44 -23.97
CA PHE A 238 23.39 11.28 -22.57
C PHE A 238 24.75 11.95 -22.28
N ALA A 239 25.66 12.00 -23.25
CA ALA A 239 26.89 12.80 -23.16
C ALA A 239 26.62 14.31 -23.14
N GLN A 240 25.54 14.76 -23.78
CA GLN A 240 25.12 16.16 -23.76
C GLN A 240 24.41 16.55 -22.45
N LEU A 241 23.75 15.59 -21.79
CA LEU A 241 23.16 15.75 -20.45
C LEU A 241 24.20 15.71 -19.31
N ASN A 242 25.36 15.09 -19.52
CA ASN A 242 26.44 14.97 -18.52
C ASN A 242 27.54 16.06 -18.62
N GLN A 243 27.24 17.22 -19.21
CA GLN A 243 28.25 18.30 -19.39
C GLN A 243 28.51 19.17 -18.15
N GLY A 244 27.89 18.89 -17.00
CA GLY A 244 28.17 19.58 -15.74
C GLY A 244 28.20 21.12 -15.87
N GLU A 245 29.22 21.76 -15.30
CA GLU A 245 29.38 23.23 -15.26
C GLU A 245 29.52 23.91 -16.65
N ALA A 246 29.74 23.14 -17.73
CA ALA A 246 29.93 23.69 -19.08
C ALA A 246 28.63 24.16 -19.76
N ILE A 247 27.45 23.77 -19.24
CA ILE A 247 26.14 24.16 -19.79
C ILE A 247 25.89 25.68 -19.74
N THR A 248 26.64 26.40 -18.89
CA THR A 248 26.56 27.87 -18.74
C THR A 248 27.08 28.64 -19.95
N LYS A 249 27.80 27.99 -20.89
CA LYS A 249 28.32 28.61 -22.11
C LYS A 249 27.28 28.76 -23.23
N GLY A 250 26.15 28.04 -23.14
CA GLY A 250 25.07 28.06 -24.15
C GLY A 250 23.91 29.02 -23.85
N LEU A 251 23.90 29.65 -22.66
CA LEU A 251 22.85 30.58 -22.25
C LEU A 251 23.13 31.99 -22.78
N LYS A 252 22.11 32.65 -23.35
CA LYS A 252 22.21 34.03 -23.83
C LYS A 252 22.68 34.96 -22.70
N HIS A 253 23.83 35.60 -22.90
CA HIS A 253 24.42 36.47 -21.89
C HIS A 253 23.52 37.68 -21.62
N VAL A 254 23.05 37.82 -20.38
CA VAL A 254 22.26 38.97 -19.94
C VAL A 254 23.20 40.17 -19.78
N SER A 255 22.99 41.20 -20.58
CA SER A 255 23.81 42.42 -20.55
C SER A 255 23.64 43.18 -19.23
N ASP A 256 24.67 43.91 -18.81
CA ASP A 256 24.71 44.59 -17.51
C ASP A 256 23.58 45.62 -17.28
N LYS A 257 22.91 46.07 -18.36
CA LYS A 257 21.72 46.95 -18.28
C LYS A 257 20.47 46.26 -17.74
N GLN A 258 20.40 44.93 -17.82
CA GLN A 258 19.27 44.10 -17.39
C GLN A 258 19.47 43.48 -16.00
N LYS A 259 20.65 43.66 -15.40
CA LYS A 259 20.95 43.17 -14.05
C LYS A 259 20.52 44.20 -13.03
N THR A 260 19.52 43.87 -12.22
CA THR A 260 18.92 44.74 -11.18
C THR A 260 19.90 45.25 -10.11
N HIS A 261 21.08 44.63 -9.96
CA HIS A 261 22.15 45.11 -9.07
C HIS A 261 23.12 46.12 -9.70
N LYS A 262 23.12 46.28 -11.05
CA LYS A 262 23.98 47.23 -11.77
C LYS A 262 23.22 48.42 -12.39
N ASN A 263 21.88 48.36 -12.41
CA ASN A 263 21.04 49.43 -12.93
C ASN A 263 19.97 49.83 -11.89
N PRO A 264 20.25 50.83 -11.03
CA PRO A 264 19.38 51.23 -9.92
C PRO A 264 17.96 51.69 -10.32
N ASN A 265 17.77 52.12 -11.57
CA ASN A 265 16.48 52.60 -12.09
C ASN A 265 15.45 51.48 -12.31
N LEU A 266 15.84 50.20 -12.29
CA LEU A 266 14.92 49.05 -12.36
C LEU A 266 14.30 48.71 -11.00
N ARG A 267 14.71 49.39 -9.93
CA ARG A 267 14.32 49.09 -8.54
C ARG A 267 13.18 49.97 -8.01
N SER A 268 12.72 50.95 -8.79
CA SER A 268 11.70 51.91 -8.37
C SER A 268 10.34 51.65 -9.04
N GLN A 269 9.64 50.62 -8.57
CA GLN A 269 8.18 50.60 -8.58
C GLN A 269 7.68 49.79 -7.37
N GLY A 270 7.05 50.49 -6.41
CA GLY A 270 6.06 49.87 -5.52
C GLY A 270 6.44 49.57 -4.07
N GLY A 271 6.85 50.58 -3.30
CA GLY A 271 6.23 50.92 -2.00
C GLY A 271 6.45 50.09 -0.71
N ARG A 272 7.04 50.78 0.29
CA ARG A 272 6.77 50.78 1.76
C ARG A 272 7.42 49.70 2.64
N THR A 273 8.54 49.99 3.34
CA THR A 273 8.70 50.57 4.72
C THR A 273 8.32 49.58 5.85
N HIS A 274 9.09 49.25 6.91
CA HIS A 274 10.17 49.90 7.68
C HIS A 274 10.97 48.84 8.51
N GLN A 275 12.28 49.10 8.75
CA GLN A 275 13.09 48.98 10.01
C GLN A 275 13.07 47.64 10.82
N ALA A 276 14.15 47.09 11.40
CA ALA A 276 15.55 47.46 11.62
C ALA A 276 16.39 46.19 11.93
N SER A 277 17.72 46.28 11.83
CA SER A 277 18.75 45.34 12.33
C SER A 277 19.81 46.21 13.06
N PRO A 278 20.78 45.73 13.89
CA PRO A 278 21.51 44.44 13.73
C PRO A 278 22.10 43.77 15.00
N ALA A 279 22.59 42.52 14.88
CA ALA A 279 23.98 42.14 15.23
C ALA A 279 24.31 40.63 15.07
N LYS A 280 25.20 40.35 14.10
CA LYS A 280 26.37 39.43 14.07
C LYS A 280 26.31 37.93 14.46
N SER A 281 26.64 37.13 13.43
CA SER A 281 27.56 35.95 13.38
C SER A 281 27.18 34.69 14.17
N GLN A 282 27.19 33.46 13.65
CA GLN A 282 28.15 32.77 12.77
C GLN A 282 27.45 31.62 12.00
N ASN A 283 28.00 31.27 10.84
CA ASN A 283 27.76 30.03 10.08
C ASN A 283 28.64 28.90 10.66
N PRO A 284 28.33 27.58 10.48
CA PRO A 284 28.30 26.98 9.15
C PRO A 284 27.29 25.82 8.89
N SER A 285 27.07 25.61 7.59
CA SER A 285 26.80 24.34 6.90
C SER A 285 25.61 23.46 7.31
N SER A 286 24.55 23.52 6.51
CA SER A 286 23.94 22.30 5.94
C SER A 286 23.12 22.67 4.70
N SER A 287 23.43 21.99 3.60
CA SER A 287 22.71 21.96 2.33
C SER A 287 21.19 21.87 2.54
N ALA A 288 20.48 22.95 2.21
CA ALA A 288 19.03 22.95 2.16
C ALA A 288 18.58 22.07 0.99
N CYS A 289 18.05 20.89 1.32
CA CYS A 289 17.24 20.09 0.42
C CYS A 289 16.05 20.94 -0.04
N ALA A 290 15.73 20.89 -1.33
CA ALA A 290 14.59 21.61 -1.90
C ALA A 290 13.30 21.26 -1.14
N PRO A 291 12.43 22.24 -0.81
CA PRO A 291 11.24 21.97 -0.02
C PRO A 291 10.30 21.02 -0.78
N ALA A 292 10.00 19.88 -0.15
CA ALA A 292 8.95 18.98 -0.60
C ALA A 292 7.61 19.74 -0.68
N LYS A 293 6.76 19.34 -1.63
CA LYS A 293 5.44 19.93 -1.85
C LYS A 293 4.66 19.91 -0.51
N LYS A 294 4.37 21.09 0.05
CA LYS A 294 3.59 21.22 1.28
C LYS A 294 2.17 20.72 1.03
N HIS A 295 1.87 19.53 1.53
CA HIS A 295 0.50 19.07 1.73
C HIS A 295 -0.12 19.88 2.88
N SER A 296 -1.42 20.18 2.80
CA SER A 296 -2.12 20.89 3.85
C SER A 296 -2.22 20.00 5.11
N PRO A 297 -1.93 20.52 6.31
CA PRO A 297 -2.10 19.75 7.53
C PRO A 297 -3.57 19.39 7.72
N VAL A 298 -3.84 18.13 8.05
CA VAL A 298 -5.18 17.60 8.29
C VAL A 298 -5.28 17.19 9.76
N LEU A 299 -6.36 17.61 10.40
CA LEU A 299 -6.77 17.16 11.73
C LEU A 299 -8.30 17.16 11.74
N GLU A 300 -8.91 16.05 11.32
CA GLU A 300 -10.36 15.93 11.26
C GLU A 300 -10.84 14.51 11.53
N LEU A 301 -12.08 14.39 12.00
CA LEU A 301 -12.76 13.11 12.17
C LEU A 301 -13.52 12.77 10.90
N GLU A 302 -13.01 11.81 10.14
CA GLU A 302 -13.66 11.27 8.95
C GLU A 302 -14.45 10.01 9.33
N GLY A 303 -15.74 10.20 9.64
CA GLY A 303 -16.63 9.13 10.09
C GLY A 303 -16.23 8.58 11.46
N LYS A 304 -15.44 7.50 11.47
CA LYS A 304 -14.90 6.88 12.70
C LYS A 304 -13.38 6.97 12.80
N LYS A 305 -12.73 7.56 11.79
CA LYS A 305 -11.27 7.60 11.69
C LYS A 305 -10.81 9.04 11.90
N TRP A 306 -10.04 9.27 12.96
CA TRP A 306 -9.31 10.52 13.12
C TRP A 306 -8.12 10.52 12.17
N ARG A 307 -8.05 11.53 11.29
CA ARG A 307 -6.94 11.72 10.36
C ARG A 307 -6.08 12.87 10.85
N VAL A 308 -4.84 12.56 11.20
CA VAL A 308 -3.82 13.52 11.58
C VAL A 308 -2.69 13.41 10.55
N GLU A 309 -2.70 14.25 9.53
CA GLU A 309 -1.81 14.08 8.38
C GLU A 309 -1.00 15.34 8.09
N HIS A 310 0.22 15.16 7.61
CA HIS A 310 1.08 16.24 7.11
C HIS A 310 1.32 17.38 8.11
N GLN A 311 1.32 17.06 9.41
CA GLN A 311 1.64 18.03 10.45
C GLN A 311 3.16 18.25 10.51
N GLU A 312 3.60 19.50 10.49
CA GLU A 312 5.00 19.87 10.60
C GLU A 312 5.15 20.86 11.77
N GLN A 313 6.11 20.63 12.66
CA GLN A 313 6.46 21.54 13.76
C GLN A 313 5.27 21.93 14.66
N SER A 314 4.31 21.02 14.84
CA SER A 314 3.08 21.27 15.58
C SER A 314 3.09 20.49 16.90
N HIS A 315 3.24 21.19 18.02
CA HIS A 315 3.35 20.56 19.35
C HIS A 315 2.07 20.62 20.18
N ASP A 316 1.07 21.36 19.73
CA ASP A 316 -0.19 21.59 20.45
C ASP A 316 -1.36 20.78 19.86
N LEU A 317 -1.08 19.65 19.19
CA LEU A 317 -2.13 18.82 18.60
C LEU A 317 -2.80 17.99 19.69
N VAL A 318 -4.08 18.23 19.93
CA VAL A 318 -4.86 17.51 20.94
C VAL A 318 -6.16 17.00 20.34
N ILE A 319 -6.44 15.72 20.53
CA ILE A 319 -7.76 15.11 20.31
C ILE A 319 -8.41 14.99 21.69
N GLU A 320 -9.33 15.90 22.01
CA GLU A 320 -9.91 16.06 23.35
C GLU A 320 -10.80 14.89 23.79
N GLU A 321 -11.52 14.26 22.86
CA GLU A 321 -12.40 13.13 23.18
C GLU A 321 -12.38 12.10 22.04
N THR A 322 -12.03 10.86 22.41
CA THR A 322 -12.08 9.70 21.51
C THR A 322 -13.08 8.67 22.01
N GLU A 323 -13.86 8.11 21.07
CA GLU A 323 -14.81 7.04 21.35
C GLU A 323 -14.19 5.65 21.16
N LEU A 324 -14.71 4.64 21.87
CA LEU A 324 -14.26 3.24 21.83
C LEU A 324 -14.23 2.61 20.42
N ARG A 325 -14.98 3.15 19.46
CA ARG A 325 -15.07 2.64 18.09
C ARG A 325 -14.19 3.42 17.11
N GLN A 326 -13.56 4.50 17.57
CA GLN A 326 -12.76 5.37 16.73
C GLN A 326 -11.34 4.86 16.61
N VAL A 327 -10.74 5.11 15.45
CA VAL A 327 -9.35 4.75 15.13
C VAL A 327 -8.60 6.03 14.81
N VAL A 328 -7.39 6.19 15.36
CA VAL A 328 -6.55 7.36 15.05
C VAL A 328 -5.47 6.96 14.06
N TYR A 329 -5.39 7.67 12.94
CA TYR A 329 -4.41 7.46 11.89
C TYR A 329 -3.55 8.70 11.73
N VAL A 330 -2.28 8.56 12.07
CA VAL A 330 -1.29 9.62 11.99
C VAL A 330 -0.36 9.34 10.83
N PHE A 331 -0.34 10.23 9.84
CA PHE A 331 0.40 10.00 8.59
C PHE A 331 1.31 11.15 8.21
N SER A 332 2.56 10.83 7.89
CA SER A 332 3.51 11.80 7.34
C SER A 332 3.71 13.06 8.22
N CYS A 333 3.62 12.91 9.54
CA CYS A 333 3.86 14.00 10.48
C CYS A 333 5.35 14.09 10.86
N SER A 334 5.89 15.30 10.96
CA SER A 334 7.29 15.57 11.26
C SER A 334 7.47 16.57 12.40
N ASN A 335 8.36 16.28 13.35
CA ASN A 335 8.72 17.16 14.46
C ASN A 335 7.48 17.71 15.19
N SER A 336 6.57 16.85 15.59
CA SER A 336 5.27 17.23 16.14
C SER A 336 4.97 16.44 17.41
N THR A 337 3.98 16.89 18.18
CA THR A 337 3.49 16.19 19.37
C THR A 337 1.99 16.09 19.28
N LEU A 338 1.45 14.88 19.43
CA LEU A 338 0.02 14.58 19.42
C LEU A 338 -0.40 14.00 20.76
N GLN A 339 -1.41 14.60 21.38
CA GLN A 339 -2.06 14.09 22.58
C GLN A 339 -3.47 13.58 22.25
N ILE A 340 -3.75 12.33 22.60
CA ILE A 340 -5.05 11.68 22.38
C ILE A 340 -5.67 11.36 23.73
N LYS A 341 -6.71 12.10 24.09
CA LYS A 341 -7.46 11.90 25.32
C LYS A 341 -8.61 10.91 25.10
N GLY A 342 -8.90 10.12 26.11
CA GLY A 342 -9.97 9.12 26.09
C GLY A 342 -9.53 7.75 25.60
N LYS A 343 -10.52 6.91 25.25
CA LYS A 343 -10.29 5.49 24.97
C LYS A 343 -10.71 5.14 23.55
N GLY A 344 -9.71 5.00 22.66
CA GLY A 344 -9.89 4.62 21.26
C GLY A 344 -9.81 3.10 21.03
N ASN A 345 -10.15 2.67 19.81
CA ASN A 345 -10.01 1.28 19.39
C ASN A 345 -8.56 0.92 19.06
N SER A 346 -7.92 1.70 18.17
CA SER A 346 -6.53 1.51 17.75
C SER A 346 -5.91 2.82 17.30
N ILE A 347 -4.58 2.88 17.35
CA ILE A 347 -3.79 4.02 16.87
C ILE A 347 -2.77 3.49 15.86
N ILE A 348 -2.66 4.14 14.71
CA ILE A 348 -1.73 3.76 13.66
C ILE A 348 -0.91 4.99 13.30
N MET A 349 0.41 4.87 13.37
CA MET A 349 1.38 5.89 13.00
C MET A 349 2.15 5.39 11.80
N ASP A 350 2.11 6.13 10.70
CA ASP A 350 2.71 5.72 9.43
C ASP A 350 3.54 6.88 8.85
N ASN A 351 4.76 6.57 8.42
CA ASN A 351 5.66 7.51 7.75
C ASN A 351 5.96 8.79 8.57
N CYS A 352 6.01 8.69 9.90
CA CYS A 352 6.24 9.83 10.79
C CYS A 352 7.72 9.98 11.20
N LYS A 353 8.15 11.20 11.52
CA LYS A 353 9.54 11.50 11.92
C LYS A 353 9.60 12.43 13.12
N LYS A 354 10.35 12.09 14.18
CA LYS A 354 10.45 12.93 15.39
C LYS A 354 9.07 13.30 15.94
N LEU A 355 8.24 12.29 16.15
CA LEU A 355 6.85 12.47 16.57
C LEU A 355 6.68 11.93 17.98
N GLY A 356 6.20 12.80 18.87
CA GLY A 356 5.75 12.41 20.20
C GLY A 356 4.25 12.08 20.15
N LEU A 357 3.86 10.92 20.66
CA LEU A 357 2.47 10.52 20.83
C LEU A 357 2.20 10.21 22.30
N VAL A 358 1.26 10.93 22.91
CA VAL A 358 0.77 10.66 24.26
C VAL A 358 -0.70 10.26 24.17
N PHE A 359 -1.08 9.12 24.75
CA PHE A 359 -2.47 8.68 24.72
C PHE A 359 -2.91 8.01 26.02
N ASP A 360 -4.21 8.09 26.31
CA ASP A 360 -4.74 7.52 27.55
C ASP A 360 -4.90 5.99 27.46
N SER A 361 -5.83 5.47 26.67
CA SER A 361 -6.04 4.02 26.59
C SER A 361 -6.48 3.57 25.20
N VAL A 362 -6.05 2.37 24.83
CA VAL A 362 -6.38 1.73 23.55
C VAL A 362 -6.94 0.34 23.82
N VAL A 363 -8.02 -0.01 23.14
CA VAL A 363 -8.67 -1.33 23.28
C VAL A 363 -7.90 -2.42 22.56
N GLY A 364 -7.39 -2.12 21.37
CA GLY A 364 -6.70 -3.07 20.50
C GLY A 364 -5.19 -2.86 20.49
N ILE A 365 -4.70 -2.30 19.39
CA ILE A 365 -3.27 -2.24 19.09
C ILE A 365 -2.83 -0.81 18.77
N VAL A 366 -1.58 -0.49 19.12
CA VAL A 366 -0.88 0.68 18.63
C VAL A 366 0.17 0.24 17.63
N GLU A 367 0.07 0.69 16.38
CA GLU A 367 0.98 0.31 15.30
C GLU A 367 1.85 1.49 14.89
N ILE A 368 3.16 1.26 14.80
CA ILE A 368 4.15 2.23 14.36
C ILE A 368 4.84 1.63 13.14
N ILE A 369 4.61 2.25 11.98
CA ILE A 369 5.00 1.72 10.68
C ILE A 369 5.86 2.76 9.95
N ASN A 370 6.98 2.32 9.35
CA ASN A 370 7.78 3.14 8.44
C ASN A 370 8.19 4.51 9.03
N SER A 371 8.46 4.56 10.33
CA SER A 371 8.65 5.82 11.06
C SER A 371 10.07 5.95 11.62
N ARG A 372 10.46 7.15 12.07
CA ARG A 372 11.79 7.41 12.65
C ARG A 372 11.72 8.33 13.86
N ASP A 373 12.56 8.07 14.87
CA ASP A 373 12.65 8.86 16.10
C ASP A 373 11.26 9.07 16.75
N ILE A 374 10.58 7.98 17.08
CA ILE A 374 9.22 8.03 17.65
C ILE A 374 9.28 7.90 19.17
N GLN A 375 8.53 8.74 19.86
CA GLN A 375 8.34 8.65 21.31
C GLN A 375 6.86 8.41 21.59
N LEU A 376 6.57 7.30 22.25
CA LEU A 376 5.21 6.87 22.57
C LEU A 376 5.04 6.84 24.08
N GLN A 377 4.04 7.52 24.62
CA GLN A 377 3.71 7.49 26.04
C GLN A 377 2.27 7.05 26.28
N VAL A 378 2.12 6.00 27.07
CA VAL A 378 0.82 5.47 27.50
C VAL A 378 0.53 6.00 28.90
N MET A 379 -0.65 6.57 29.12
CA MET A 379 -1.07 7.00 30.46
C MET A 379 -1.91 5.93 31.18
N GLY A 380 -2.70 5.15 30.44
CA GLY A 380 -3.58 4.10 30.94
C GLY A 380 -3.20 2.73 30.38
N LYS A 381 -4.14 1.99 29.78
CA LYS A 381 -3.92 0.60 29.35
C LYS A 381 -3.76 0.48 27.82
N VAL A 382 -2.81 -0.37 27.41
CA VAL A 382 -2.64 -0.83 26.02
C VAL A 382 -2.27 -2.32 26.02
N PRO A 383 -2.98 -3.18 25.26
CA PRO A 383 -2.65 -4.61 25.17
C PRO A 383 -1.39 -4.88 24.34
N THR A 384 -1.28 -4.29 23.15
CA THR A 384 -0.22 -4.62 22.19
C THR A 384 0.30 -3.37 21.51
N ILE A 385 1.63 -3.27 21.38
CA ILE A 385 2.32 -2.26 20.60
C ILE A 385 3.14 -2.97 19.52
N SER A 386 2.88 -2.62 18.25
CA SER A 386 3.57 -3.18 17.10
C SER A 386 4.49 -2.14 16.46
N ILE A 387 5.77 -2.46 16.32
CA ILE A 387 6.82 -1.59 15.78
C ILE A 387 7.40 -2.23 14.52
N ASN A 388 6.99 -1.75 13.36
CA ASN A 388 7.36 -2.31 12.06
C ASN A 388 8.10 -1.30 11.18
N LYS A 389 9.22 -1.70 10.57
CA LYS A 389 10.02 -0.83 9.67
C LYS A 389 10.34 0.54 10.30
N THR A 390 10.63 0.58 11.59
CA THR A 390 10.83 1.85 12.32
C THR A 390 12.22 1.90 12.94
N GLU A 391 12.88 3.05 12.85
CA GLU A 391 14.23 3.29 13.37
C GLU A 391 14.13 4.31 14.53
N GLY A 392 14.57 3.94 15.74
CA GLY A 392 14.50 4.81 16.91
C GLY A 392 13.07 4.91 17.45
N CYS A 393 12.73 4.06 18.43
CA CYS A 393 11.41 4.07 19.05
C CYS A 393 11.51 3.89 20.57
N HIS A 394 11.06 4.90 21.31
CA HIS A 394 10.98 4.87 22.77
C HIS A 394 9.54 4.71 23.22
N VAL A 395 9.25 3.62 23.93
CA VAL A 395 7.91 3.29 24.44
C VAL A 395 7.89 3.46 25.94
N TYR A 396 7.21 4.50 26.42
CA TYR A 396 6.98 4.77 27.84
C TYR A 396 5.68 4.09 28.27
N LEU A 397 5.82 3.06 29.09
CA LEU A 397 4.69 2.32 29.66
C LEU A 397 4.17 3.02 30.92
N SER A 398 2.90 2.80 31.21
CA SER A 398 2.27 3.18 32.48
C SER A 398 2.31 2.00 33.48
N LYS A 399 1.94 2.26 34.74
CA LYS A 399 1.72 1.21 35.75
C LYS A 399 0.60 0.24 35.36
N ASP A 400 -0.34 0.69 34.52
CA ASP A 400 -1.52 -0.08 34.07
C ASP A 400 -1.31 -0.81 32.73
N SER A 401 -0.13 -0.66 32.12
CA SER A 401 0.23 -1.27 30.82
C SER A 401 1.52 -2.09 30.89
N LEU A 402 1.90 -2.56 32.09
CA LEU A 402 3.04 -3.46 32.28
C LEU A 402 2.82 -4.84 31.63
N ASP A 403 1.57 -5.22 31.38
CA ASP A 403 1.16 -6.43 30.66
C ASP A 403 1.16 -6.25 29.13
N CYS A 404 1.67 -5.13 28.61
CA CYS A 404 1.70 -4.85 27.19
C CYS A 404 2.68 -5.77 26.44
N GLU A 405 2.19 -6.39 25.36
CA GLU A 405 2.99 -7.15 24.42
C GLU A 405 3.61 -6.23 23.37
N ILE A 406 4.92 -6.33 23.17
CA ILE A 406 5.62 -5.56 22.14
C ILE A 406 6.04 -6.48 21.01
N VAL A 407 5.47 -6.24 19.83
CA VAL A 407 5.76 -6.98 18.61
C VAL A 407 6.64 -6.11 17.73
N SER A 408 7.82 -6.59 17.33
CA SER A 408 8.73 -5.83 16.49
C SER A 408 9.10 -6.59 15.21
N ALA A 409 9.24 -5.86 14.11
CA ALA A 409 9.66 -6.42 12.82
C ALA A 409 10.42 -5.39 11.99
N LYS A 410 11.62 -5.75 11.49
CA LYS A 410 12.45 -4.87 10.64
C LYS A 410 12.67 -3.48 11.24
N SER A 411 12.78 -3.39 12.55
CA SER A 411 12.92 -2.15 13.31
C SER A 411 14.21 -2.18 14.11
N SER A 412 14.78 -1.01 14.40
CA SER A 412 16.04 -0.87 15.15
C SER A 412 15.96 0.24 16.17
N GLU A 413 16.88 0.23 17.15
CA GLU A 413 16.98 1.25 18.21
C GLU A 413 15.65 1.39 18.99
N MET A 414 15.10 0.25 19.41
CA MET A 414 13.84 0.17 20.13
C MET A 414 14.08 0.01 21.64
N ASN A 415 13.46 0.87 22.43
CA ASN A 415 13.65 0.94 23.87
C ASN A 415 12.30 1.03 24.58
N VAL A 416 12.14 0.23 25.63
CA VAL A 416 10.96 0.23 26.51
C VAL A 416 11.34 0.87 27.82
N LEU A 417 10.59 1.89 28.22
CA LEU A 417 10.77 2.61 29.47
C LEU A 417 9.68 2.16 30.44
N VAL A 418 10.11 1.43 31.46
CA VAL A 418 9.24 0.89 32.51
C VAL A 418 9.28 1.82 33.73
N PRO A 419 8.13 2.24 34.28
CA PRO A 419 8.10 3.17 35.40
C PRO A 419 8.59 2.51 36.70
N GLU A 420 9.55 3.13 37.40
CA GLU A 420 10.08 2.70 38.71
C GLU A 420 9.65 3.61 39.88
N GLY A 421 8.73 4.52 39.64
CA GLY A 421 8.29 5.51 40.64
C GLY A 421 7.11 6.36 40.16
N GLU A 422 7.06 7.62 40.57
CA GLU A 422 6.14 8.61 39.98
C GLU A 422 6.74 9.27 38.74
N ASP A 423 8.07 9.52 38.71
CA ASP A 423 8.74 10.24 37.61
C ASP A 423 9.99 9.55 37.04
N ASP A 424 10.36 8.38 37.58
CA ASP A 424 11.55 7.63 37.13
C ASP A 424 11.17 6.48 36.18
N TYR A 425 11.94 6.33 35.10
CA TYR A 425 11.81 5.23 34.16
C TYR A 425 13.12 4.46 34.03
N ARG A 426 13.02 3.14 34.02
CA ARG A 426 14.13 2.27 33.64
C ARG A 426 14.00 1.87 32.19
N GLU A 427 15.07 2.07 31.44
CA GLU A 427 15.15 1.77 30.02
C GLU A 427 15.60 0.33 29.78
N PHE A 428 14.91 -0.35 28.87
CA PHE A 428 15.20 -1.71 28.45
C PHE A 428 15.23 -1.79 26.92
N PRO A 429 16.39 -2.10 26.30
CA PRO A 429 16.46 -2.25 24.86
C PRO A 429 15.77 -3.54 24.40
N ILE A 430 15.00 -3.46 23.31
CA ILE A 430 14.36 -4.63 22.69
C ILE A 430 15.37 -5.32 21.76
N PRO A 431 15.58 -6.65 21.87
CA PRO A 431 16.43 -7.39 20.95
C PRO A 431 16.01 -7.23 19.49
N GLU A 432 16.92 -6.71 18.67
CA GLU A 432 16.76 -6.58 17.21
C GLU A 432 17.60 -7.61 16.43
N GLN A 433 18.61 -8.20 17.07
CA GLN A 433 19.47 -9.23 16.48
C GLN A 433 19.13 -10.62 17.02
N PHE A 434 18.87 -11.57 16.12
CA PHE A 434 18.53 -12.95 16.46
C PHE A 434 19.59 -13.92 15.92
N LYS A 435 20.04 -14.84 16.77
CA LYS A 435 20.93 -15.93 16.39
C LYS A 435 20.08 -17.15 16.06
N THR A 436 20.21 -17.65 14.84
CA THR A 436 19.53 -18.87 14.40
C THR A 436 20.56 -19.98 14.21
N VAL A 437 20.34 -21.14 14.84
CA VAL A 437 21.23 -22.30 14.76
C VAL A 437 20.43 -23.52 14.29
N TRP A 438 21.03 -24.34 13.44
CA TRP A 438 20.50 -25.64 13.06
C TRP A 438 20.87 -26.69 14.12
N ASP A 439 19.88 -27.31 14.75
CA ASP A 439 20.08 -28.30 15.84
C ASP A 439 20.23 -29.75 15.36
N GLY A 440 20.21 -29.98 14.03
CA GLY A 440 20.16 -31.30 13.42
C GLY A 440 18.76 -31.70 12.91
N SER A 441 17.71 -31.01 13.33
CA SER A 441 16.31 -31.27 12.99
C SER A 441 15.51 -30.03 12.60
N SER A 442 15.78 -28.90 13.25
CA SER A 442 15.03 -27.66 13.12
C SER A 442 15.95 -26.44 13.29
N LEU A 443 15.44 -25.28 12.86
CA LEU A 443 16.07 -24.00 13.12
C LEU A 443 15.58 -23.46 14.47
N VAL A 444 16.50 -23.27 15.40
CA VAL A 444 16.22 -22.67 16.71
C VAL A 444 16.75 -21.24 16.72
N THR A 445 15.87 -20.29 17.01
CA THR A 445 16.18 -18.86 17.01
C THR A 445 16.13 -18.31 18.44
N GLU A 446 17.22 -17.68 18.86
CA GLU A 446 17.33 -17.01 20.16
C GLU A 446 17.66 -15.51 19.97
N PRO A 447 17.06 -14.60 20.75
CA PRO A 447 17.43 -13.19 20.74
C PRO A 447 18.86 -13.04 21.30
N THR A 448 19.70 -12.28 20.62
CA THR A 448 21.01 -11.90 21.13
C THR A 448 20.81 -10.91 22.26
N LYS A 449 21.46 -11.13 23.41
CA LYS A 449 21.41 -10.16 24.51
C LYS A 449 22.03 -8.85 24.04
N ILE A 450 21.20 -7.82 23.88
CA ILE A 450 21.68 -6.45 23.74
C ILE A 450 22.14 -6.03 25.13
N ALA A 451 23.44 -5.86 25.31
CA ALA A 451 23.99 -5.16 26.47
C ALA A 451 24.07 -3.69 26.10
N GLY A 452 23.09 -2.91 26.53
CA GLY A 452 22.99 -1.46 26.36
C GLY A 452 22.65 -0.84 27.69
#